data_AF-A0A925VN11-F1
#
_entry.id   AF-A0A925VN11-F1
#
_cell.length_a   1.000
_cell.length_b   1.000
_cell.length_c   1.000
_cell.angle_alpha   90.00
_cell.angle_beta   90.00
_cell.angle_gamma   90.00
#
_symmetry.space_group_name_H-M   'P 1'
#
loop_
_entity.id
_entity.type
_entity.pdbx_description
1 polymer ?
#
loop_
_entity_poly.entity_id
_entity_poly.type
_entity_poly.pdbx_seq_one_letter_code
_entity_poly.pdbx_strand_id
1 'polypeptide(L)'
;MQKHFVPFQQLRQQPTIVVDSVGLGAALTLAHWRGAATPAPLRDDTSAGSVLRALRAPAVPGLSAAAVTANHFDVDGFVGVWSLLNPALALHHEPLLRLTAILGDFRELDWQHPCADHALRLVCWLNALEKELFYEPFGAPTLRRREDEASAEKFAWFLPRFRELLENPEADRAAWEPGYARVRRAAAALR
;
A
#
# COMPACT_ATOMS: atom_id res chain seq x y z
N MET A 1 -20.21 2.65 7.44
CA MET A 1 -19.34 2.29 8.58
C MET A 1 -17.92 2.66 8.22
N GLN A 2 -17.20 3.37 9.08
CA GLN A 2 -15.80 3.74 8.85
C GLN A 2 -14.89 2.53 9.11
N LYS A 3 -13.98 2.23 8.18
CA LYS A 3 -12.99 1.16 8.36
C LYS A 3 -11.81 1.64 9.20
N HIS A 4 -11.13 0.71 9.87
CA HIS A 4 -9.94 0.99 10.66
C HIS A 4 -8.90 -0.11 10.47
N PHE A 5 -7.63 0.25 10.63
CA PHE A 5 -6.53 -0.72 10.61
C PHE A 5 -6.42 -1.42 11.97
N VAL A 6 -6.12 -2.71 11.95
CA VAL A 6 -5.73 -3.50 13.14
C VAL A 6 -4.41 -4.22 12.85
N PRO A 7 -3.53 -4.41 13.86
CA PRO A 7 -2.36 -5.27 13.73
C PRO A 7 -2.75 -6.69 13.31
N PHE A 8 -1.90 -7.36 12.52
CA PHE A 8 -2.19 -8.67 11.95
C PHE A 8 -2.51 -9.74 13.00
N GLN A 9 -1.92 -9.64 14.19
CA GLN A 9 -2.16 -10.53 15.32
C GLN A 9 -3.61 -10.48 15.82
N GLN A 10 -4.36 -9.42 15.48
CA GLN A 10 -5.76 -9.22 15.86
C GLN A 10 -6.75 -9.74 14.81
N LEU A 11 -6.29 -10.29 13.68
CA LEU A 11 -7.12 -10.78 12.57
C LEU A 11 -8.34 -11.61 13.00
N ARG A 12 -8.18 -12.49 14.01
CA ARG A 12 -9.24 -13.41 14.46
C ARG A 12 -10.13 -12.86 15.57
N GLN A 13 -9.92 -11.62 16.01
CA GLN A 13 -10.70 -11.01 17.08
C GLN A 13 -12.01 -10.40 16.57
N GLN A 14 -12.10 -10.16 15.26
CA GLN A 14 -13.27 -9.58 14.59
C GLN A 14 -13.25 -9.88 13.08
N PRO A 15 -14.40 -9.78 12.38
CA PRO A 15 -14.40 -9.82 10.91
C PRO A 15 -13.45 -8.76 10.34
N THR A 16 -12.47 -9.22 9.57
CA THR A 16 -11.34 -8.40 9.11
C THR A 16 -11.04 -8.70 7.65
N ILE A 17 -10.81 -7.65 6.86
CA ILE A 17 -10.32 -7.74 5.48
C ILE A 17 -8.81 -7.86 5.54
N VAL A 18 -8.25 -8.87 4.87
CA VAL A 18 -6.80 -9.06 4.74
C VAL A 18 -6.37 -8.55 3.38
N VAL A 19 -5.47 -7.59 3.36
CA VAL A 19 -4.88 -7.01 2.15
C VAL A 19 -3.47 -7.54 1.99
N ASP A 20 -3.15 -7.91 0.76
CA ASP A 20 -1.81 -8.32 0.32
C ASP A 20 -1.15 -9.41 1.18
N SER A 21 -1.97 -10.25 1.77
CA SER A 21 -1.53 -11.31 2.67
C SER A 21 -2.64 -12.33 2.80
N VAL A 22 -2.39 -13.39 3.57
CA VAL A 22 -3.41 -14.39 3.92
C VAL A 22 -3.40 -14.64 5.41
N GLY A 23 -4.58 -14.95 5.95
CA GLY A 23 -4.70 -15.45 7.30
C GLY A 23 -6.02 -16.17 7.50
N LEU A 24 -5.98 -17.22 8.33
CA LEU A 24 -7.18 -17.96 8.69
C LEU A 24 -8.15 -17.05 9.46
N GLY A 25 -9.43 -17.07 9.06
CA GLY A 25 -10.46 -16.23 9.66
C GLY A 25 -10.66 -14.87 8.99
N ALA A 26 -9.98 -14.58 7.87
CA ALA A 26 -10.27 -13.42 7.05
C ALA A 26 -11.74 -13.42 6.58
N ALA A 27 -12.42 -12.29 6.74
CA ALA A 27 -13.77 -12.09 6.19
C ALA A 27 -13.71 -11.94 4.66
N LEU A 28 -12.63 -11.33 4.16
CA LEU A 28 -12.32 -11.18 2.74
C LEU A 28 -10.81 -11.07 2.59
N THR A 29 -10.24 -11.77 1.59
CA THR A 29 -8.83 -11.66 1.20
C THR A 29 -8.74 -10.89 -0.11
N LEU A 30 -7.86 -9.89 -0.18
CA LEU A 30 -7.57 -9.09 -1.36
C LEU A 30 -6.05 -9.06 -1.55
N ALA A 31 -5.54 -10.10 -2.20
CA ALA A 31 -4.13 -10.26 -2.54
C ALA A 31 -3.94 -10.74 -3.99
N HIS A 32 -2.89 -10.27 -4.67
CA HIS A 32 -2.66 -10.56 -6.09
C HIS A 32 -1.89 -11.87 -6.37
N TRP A 33 -1.13 -12.36 -5.39
CA TRP A 33 -0.24 -13.51 -5.61
C TRP A 33 -1.00 -14.82 -5.87
N ARG A 34 -0.35 -15.72 -6.60
CA ARG A 34 -0.96 -16.97 -7.08
C ARG A 34 -1.41 -17.86 -5.92
N GLY A 35 -2.71 -18.13 -5.85
CA GLY A 35 -3.31 -19.01 -4.85
C GLY A 35 -3.95 -18.29 -3.67
N ALA A 36 -3.86 -16.95 -3.64
CA ALA A 36 -4.66 -16.15 -2.71
C ALA A 36 -6.16 -16.42 -2.90
N ALA A 37 -6.89 -16.39 -1.78
CA ALA A 37 -8.35 -16.58 -1.77
C ALA A 37 -9.14 -15.35 -2.26
N THR A 38 -8.52 -14.50 -3.07
CA THR A 38 -9.15 -13.33 -3.69
C THR A 38 -10.26 -13.79 -4.65
N PRO A 39 -11.52 -13.35 -4.45
CA PRO A 39 -12.63 -13.71 -5.32
C PRO A 39 -12.30 -13.39 -6.79
N ALA A 40 -12.62 -14.31 -7.70
CA ALA A 40 -12.23 -14.19 -9.11
C ALA A 40 -12.60 -12.84 -9.78
N PRO A 41 -13.78 -12.24 -9.54
CA PRO A 41 -14.13 -10.93 -10.11
C PRO A 41 -13.27 -9.77 -9.60
N LEU A 42 -12.59 -9.95 -8.46
CA LEU A 42 -11.81 -8.93 -7.79
C LEU A 42 -10.31 -9.07 -8.03
N ARG A 43 -9.86 -10.14 -8.70
CA ARG A 43 -8.45 -10.32 -9.01
C ARG A 43 -7.96 -9.20 -9.92
N ASP A 44 -6.74 -8.76 -9.65
CA ASP A 44 -6.02 -7.72 -10.37
C ASP A 44 -4.53 -8.06 -10.29
N ASP A 45 -3.69 -7.35 -11.06
CA ASP A 45 -2.24 -7.58 -11.06
C ASP A 45 -1.58 -7.12 -9.75
N THR A 46 -2.27 -6.29 -8.97
CA THR A 46 -1.86 -5.78 -7.65
C THR A 46 -2.97 -5.98 -6.60
N SER A 47 -2.57 -6.09 -5.34
CA SER A 47 -3.46 -6.21 -4.18
C SER A 47 -4.28 -4.93 -3.99
N ALA A 48 -3.68 -3.77 -4.19
CA ALA A 48 -4.38 -2.48 -4.26
C ALA A 48 -5.36 -2.41 -5.44
N GLY A 49 -5.00 -2.94 -6.61
CA GLY A 49 -5.91 -3.06 -7.74
C GLY A 49 -7.14 -3.92 -7.40
N SER A 50 -6.93 -5.02 -6.66
CA SER A 50 -7.99 -5.88 -6.17
C SER A 50 -8.90 -5.17 -5.16
N VAL A 51 -8.32 -4.36 -4.28
CA VAL A 51 -9.06 -3.46 -3.37
C VAL A 51 -9.92 -2.46 -4.14
N LEU A 52 -9.36 -1.77 -5.13
CA LEU A 52 -10.08 -0.75 -5.90
C LEU A 52 -11.26 -1.36 -6.68
N ARG A 53 -11.11 -2.59 -7.19
CA ARG A 53 -12.23 -3.36 -7.75
C ARG A 53 -13.30 -3.65 -6.71
N ALA A 54 -12.90 -4.11 -5.52
CA ALA A 54 -13.83 -4.40 -4.43
C ALA A 54 -14.64 -3.15 -4.01
N LEU A 55 -14.00 -1.97 -3.96
CA LEU A 55 -14.67 -0.70 -3.65
C LEU A 55 -15.76 -0.32 -4.66
N ARG A 56 -15.66 -0.77 -5.92
CA ARG A 56 -16.71 -0.60 -6.93
C ARG A 56 -17.79 -1.68 -6.90
N ALA A 57 -17.60 -2.74 -6.13
CA ALA A 57 -18.50 -3.87 -5.98
C ALA A 57 -18.95 -4.04 -4.51
N PRO A 58 -19.75 -3.10 -3.95
CA PRO A 58 -20.08 -3.07 -2.53
C PRO A 58 -20.85 -4.31 -2.03
N ALA A 59 -21.44 -5.09 -2.93
CA ALA A 59 -22.16 -6.32 -2.62
C ALA A 59 -21.25 -7.56 -2.39
N VAL A 60 -19.92 -7.40 -2.51
CA VAL A 60 -18.96 -8.48 -2.26
C VAL A 60 -19.07 -8.97 -0.81
N PRO A 61 -19.27 -10.29 -0.57
CA PRO A 61 -19.26 -10.85 0.77
C PRO A 61 -17.96 -10.54 1.52
N GLY A 62 -18.08 -10.17 2.79
CA GLY A 62 -16.94 -9.83 3.65
C GLY A 62 -16.42 -8.39 3.52
N LEU A 63 -16.75 -7.67 2.45
CA LEU A 63 -16.34 -6.27 2.27
C LEU A 63 -16.96 -5.33 3.32
N SER A 64 -18.06 -5.73 3.96
CA SER A 64 -18.70 -5.00 5.05
C SER A 64 -17.89 -4.98 6.36
N ALA A 65 -16.85 -5.82 6.50
CA ALA A 65 -15.99 -5.83 7.69
C ALA A 65 -15.34 -4.46 7.96
N ALA A 66 -15.29 -4.07 9.25
CA ALA A 66 -14.74 -2.78 9.68
C ALA A 66 -13.20 -2.79 9.76
N ALA A 67 -12.63 -3.91 10.20
CA ALA A 67 -11.19 -4.05 10.34
C ALA A 67 -10.53 -4.39 9.01
N VAL A 68 -9.34 -3.83 8.83
CA VAL A 68 -8.44 -4.08 7.71
C VAL A 68 -7.06 -4.37 8.28
N THR A 69 -6.35 -5.34 7.71
CA THR A 69 -4.97 -5.67 8.11
C THR A 69 -4.14 -6.09 6.91
N ALA A 70 -2.82 -5.98 7.07
CA ALA A 70 -1.82 -6.66 6.26
C ALA A 70 -0.76 -7.25 7.22
N ASN A 71 -0.02 -8.28 6.79
CA ASN A 71 1.03 -8.91 7.62
C ASN A 71 2.45 -8.40 7.33
N HIS A 72 2.60 -7.48 6.39
CA HIS A 72 3.85 -6.82 6.07
C HIS A 72 3.56 -5.44 5.51
N PHE A 73 4.60 -4.63 5.38
CA PHE A 73 4.50 -3.28 4.82
C PHE A 73 5.31 -3.22 3.53
N ASP A 74 4.62 -2.92 2.43
CA ASP A 74 5.21 -2.48 1.18
C ASP A 74 4.24 -1.50 0.50
N VAL A 75 4.57 -1.03 -0.71
CA VAL A 75 3.76 -0.04 -1.41
C VAL A 75 2.38 -0.58 -1.80
N ASP A 76 2.29 -1.81 -2.32
CA ASP A 76 1.04 -2.37 -2.81
C ASP A 76 0.07 -2.66 -1.65
N GLY A 77 0.52 -3.40 -0.64
CA GLY A 77 -0.22 -3.62 0.58
C GLY A 77 -0.61 -2.33 1.27
N PHE A 78 0.28 -1.33 1.34
CA PHE A 78 -0.03 -0.03 1.93
C PHE A 78 -1.14 0.71 1.19
N VAL A 79 -1.02 0.85 -0.13
CA VAL A 79 -2.02 1.56 -0.95
C VAL A 79 -3.38 0.84 -0.86
N GLY A 80 -3.39 -0.49 -0.85
CA GLY A 80 -4.61 -1.28 -0.67
C GLY A 80 -5.27 -1.03 0.69
N VAL A 81 -4.53 -1.09 1.79
CA VAL A 81 -5.06 -0.80 3.13
C VAL A 81 -5.58 0.64 3.20
N TRP A 82 -4.78 1.62 2.78
CA TRP A 82 -5.19 3.03 2.81
C TRP A 82 -6.47 3.27 2.01
N SER A 83 -6.61 2.59 0.87
CA SER A 83 -7.79 2.71 0.00
C SER A 83 -9.07 2.21 0.67
N LEU A 84 -9.01 1.10 1.42
CA LEU A 84 -10.15 0.62 2.20
C LEU A 84 -10.54 1.58 3.34
N LEU A 85 -9.55 2.22 3.96
CA LEU A 85 -9.78 3.21 5.02
C LEU A 85 -10.35 4.53 4.47
N ASN A 86 -10.03 4.88 3.22
CA ASN A 86 -10.39 6.15 2.59
C ASN A 86 -11.09 5.94 1.22
N PRO A 87 -12.22 5.22 1.16
CA PRO A 87 -12.76 4.71 -0.10
C PRO A 87 -13.16 5.79 -1.11
N ALA A 88 -13.73 6.91 -0.64
CA ALA A 88 -14.11 8.00 -1.53
C ALA A 88 -12.90 8.68 -2.18
N LEU A 89 -11.84 8.94 -1.41
CA LEU A 89 -10.59 9.50 -1.92
C LEU A 89 -9.86 8.49 -2.81
N ALA A 90 -9.89 7.21 -2.45
CA ALA A 90 -9.28 6.15 -3.24
C ALA A 90 -9.89 6.05 -4.64
N LEU A 91 -11.22 6.11 -4.74
CA LEU A 91 -11.92 6.10 -6.03
C LEU A 91 -11.70 7.41 -6.81
N HIS A 92 -11.52 8.55 -6.12
CA HIS A 92 -11.20 9.83 -6.76
C HIS A 92 -9.79 9.81 -7.39
N HIS A 93 -8.81 9.23 -6.68
CA HIS A 93 -7.42 9.12 -7.12
C HIS A 93 -7.08 7.76 -7.75
N GLU A 94 -8.08 7.00 -8.21
CA GLU A 94 -7.90 5.61 -8.63
C GLU A 94 -6.77 5.40 -9.66
N PRO A 95 -6.63 6.21 -10.73
CA PRO A 95 -5.53 6.02 -11.70
C PRO A 95 -4.14 6.19 -11.07
N LEU A 96 -3.99 7.14 -10.16
CA LEU A 96 -2.73 7.41 -9.47
C LEU A 96 -2.38 6.27 -8.49
N LEU A 97 -3.35 5.80 -7.71
CA LEU A 97 -3.14 4.73 -6.74
C LEU A 97 -2.83 3.40 -7.42
N ARG A 98 -3.50 3.07 -8.54
CA ARG A 98 -3.16 1.90 -9.37
C ARG A 98 -1.73 1.97 -9.88
N LEU A 99 -1.33 3.11 -10.44
CA LEU A 99 0.03 3.27 -10.96
C LEU A 99 1.08 3.22 -9.84
N THR A 100 0.76 3.76 -8.67
CA THR A 100 1.64 3.71 -7.49
C THR A 100 1.85 2.27 -7.02
N ALA A 101 0.79 1.46 -6.98
CA ALA A 101 0.89 0.03 -6.64
C ALA A 101 1.72 -0.74 -7.69
N ILE A 102 1.45 -0.55 -8.99
CA ILE A 102 2.20 -1.18 -10.09
C ILE A 102 3.69 -0.84 -10.00
N LEU A 103 4.02 0.44 -9.82
CA LEU A 103 5.41 0.88 -9.66
C LEU A 103 6.05 0.33 -8.37
N GLY A 104 5.24 0.23 -7.32
CA GLY A 104 5.57 -0.32 -6.01
C GLY A 104 5.92 -1.81 -6.02
N ASP A 105 5.36 -2.57 -6.94
CA ASP A 105 5.47 -4.02 -6.96
C ASP A 105 6.35 -4.51 -8.13
N PHE A 106 6.09 -4.00 -9.34
CA PHE A 106 6.78 -4.41 -10.57
C PHE A 106 7.96 -3.53 -10.97
N ARG A 107 8.12 -2.35 -10.35
CA ARG A 107 9.13 -1.34 -10.74
C ARG A 107 8.97 -0.84 -12.18
N GLU A 108 7.75 -0.94 -12.72
CA GLU A 108 7.40 -0.53 -14.07
C GLU A 108 6.73 0.84 -14.07
N LEU A 109 7.09 1.70 -15.03
CA LEU A 109 6.51 3.03 -15.18
C LEU A 109 6.41 3.42 -16.66
N ASP A 110 5.19 3.61 -17.13
CA ASP A 110 4.96 4.34 -18.37
C ASP A 110 5.14 5.84 -18.13
N TRP A 111 6.24 6.39 -18.63
CA TRP A 111 6.58 7.80 -18.51
C TRP A 111 5.62 8.74 -19.25
N GLN A 112 4.79 8.24 -20.16
CA GLN A 112 3.78 9.03 -20.85
C GLN A 112 2.48 9.14 -20.05
N HIS A 113 2.30 8.31 -19.02
CA HIS A 113 1.10 8.34 -18.20
C HIS A 113 0.99 9.66 -17.41
N PRO A 114 -0.17 10.35 -17.40
CA PRO A 114 -0.32 11.66 -16.73
C PRO A 114 0.01 11.65 -15.24
N CYS A 115 -0.13 10.51 -14.58
CA CYS A 115 0.18 10.32 -13.16
C CYS A 115 1.61 9.84 -12.88
N ALA A 116 2.46 9.64 -13.89
CA ALA A 116 3.75 8.95 -13.73
C ALA A 116 4.68 9.63 -12.73
N ASP A 117 4.85 10.95 -12.87
CA ASP A 117 5.69 11.72 -11.94
C ASP A 117 5.16 11.67 -10.52
N HIS A 118 3.84 11.78 -10.34
CA HIS A 118 3.22 11.76 -9.02
C HIS A 118 3.35 10.37 -8.37
N ALA A 119 3.05 9.29 -9.10
CA ALA A 119 3.21 7.93 -8.60
C ALA A 119 4.66 7.67 -8.15
N LEU A 120 5.65 8.11 -8.94
CA LEU A 120 7.07 7.96 -8.58
C LEU A 120 7.43 8.72 -7.30
N ARG A 121 6.88 9.93 -7.08
CA ARG A 121 7.08 10.68 -5.83
C ARG A 121 6.53 9.92 -4.63
N LEU A 122 5.31 9.39 -4.72
CA LEU A 122 4.68 8.60 -3.64
C LEU A 122 5.50 7.35 -3.30
N VAL A 123 5.93 6.59 -4.31
CA VAL A 123 6.79 5.41 -4.11
C VAL A 123 8.12 5.79 -3.48
N CYS A 124 8.76 6.86 -3.96
CA CYS A 124 10.03 7.33 -3.39
C CYS A 124 9.87 7.79 -1.93
N TRP A 125 8.77 8.46 -1.61
CA TRP A 125 8.46 8.89 -0.24
C TRP A 125 8.27 7.70 0.71
N LEU A 126 7.40 6.75 0.35
CA LEU A 126 7.15 5.54 1.14
C LEU A 126 8.45 4.80 1.44
N ASN A 127 9.24 4.51 0.40
CA ASN A 127 10.50 3.78 0.54
C ASN A 127 11.57 4.56 1.32
N ALA A 128 11.65 5.89 1.14
CA ALA A 128 12.65 6.70 1.82
C ALA A 128 12.37 6.75 3.33
N LEU A 129 11.14 7.07 3.71
CA LEU A 129 10.78 7.19 5.12
C LEU A 129 10.67 5.84 5.82
N GLU A 130 10.26 4.78 5.13
CA GLU A 130 10.30 3.44 5.71
C GLU A 130 11.74 3.11 6.13
N LYS A 131 12.69 3.34 5.22
CA LYS A 131 14.11 3.10 5.46
C LYS A 131 14.68 4.03 6.54
N GLU A 132 14.33 5.31 6.53
CA GLU A 132 14.88 6.28 7.47
C GLU A 132 14.39 6.05 8.90
N LEU A 133 13.11 5.72 9.07
CA LEU A 133 12.47 5.69 10.38
C LEU A 133 12.45 4.30 11.01
N PHE A 134 12.42 3.23 10.22
CA PHE A 134 12.15 1.88 10.71
C PHE A 134 13.30 0.89 10.49
N TYR A 135 14.33 1.23 9.72
CA TYR A 135 15.45 0.33 9.50
C TYR A 135 16.60 0.71 10.42
N GLU A 136 17.05 -0.25 11.23
CA GLU A 136 18.25 -0.04 12.05
C GLU A 136 19.50 0.12 11.15
N PRO A 137 20.49 0.90 11.58
CA PRO A 137 21.80 0.92 10.94
C PRO A 137 22.39 -0.50 10.89
N PHE A 138 23.08 -0.81 9.79
CA PHE A 138 23.73 -2.11 9.61
C PHE A 138 24.61 -2.46 10.82
N GLY A 139 24.30 -3.57 11.51
CA GLY A 139 25.06 -4.05 12.67
C GLY A 139 24.43 -3.80 14.05
N ALA A 140 23.27 -3.11 14.13
CA ALA A 140 22.51 -3.07 15.38
C ALA A 140 21.82 -4.43 15.64
N PRO A 141 22.00 -5.09 16.81
CA PRO A 141 21.50 -6.44 17.04
C PRO A 141 20.10 -6.48 17.67
N THR A 142 19.44 -5.35 17.87
CA THR A 142 18.59 -5.19 19.04
C THR A 142 17.18 -5.75 18.91
N LEU A 143 16.55 -5.78 17.74
CA LEU A 143 15.17 -6.27 17.59
C LEU A 143 14.92 -6.94 16.23
N ARG A 144 15.29 -8.22 16.07
CA ARG A 144 14.71 -9.07 15.01
C ARG A 144 13.25 -9.38 15.37
N ARG A 145 12.36 -8.43 15.12
CA ARG A 145 10.91 -8.64 15.18
C ARG A 145 10.45 -9.38 13.93
N ARG A 146 9.35 -10.12 14.06
CA ARG A 146 8.68 -10.69 12.88
C ARG A 146 8.06 -9.54 12.08
N GLU A 147 8.05 -9.65 10.76
CA GLU A 147 7.54 -8.58 9.88
C GLU A 147 6.07 -8.22 10.16
N ASP A 148 5.26 -9.21 10.58
CA ASP A 148 3.87 -8.97 10.97
C ASP A 148 3.72 -8.13 12.25
N GLU A 149 4.73 -8.10 13.10
CA GLU A 149 4.77 -7.22 14.28
C GLU A 149 5.36 -5.85 13.94
N ALA A 150 6.38 -5.80 13.10
CA ALA A 150 7.06 -4.57 12.71
C ALA A 150 6.24 -3.74 11.72
N SER A 151 5.38 -4.35 10.90
CA SER A 151 4.56 -3.61 9.94
C SER A 151 3.50 -2.74 10.61
N ALA A 152 2.97 -3.12 11.78
CA ALA A 152 1.91 -2.39 12.46
C ALA A 152 2.31 -0.94 12.82
N GLU A 153 3.55 -0.71 13.26
CA GLU A 153 4.06 0.64 13.56
C GLU A 153 4.27 1.47 12.30
N LYS A 154 4.72 0.85 11.20
CA LYS A 154 4.81 1.50 9.89
C LYS A 154 3.43 1.98 9.44
N PHE A 155 2.42 1.11 9.45
CA PHE A 155 1.04 1.49 9.12
C PHE A 155 0.50 2.62 10.01
N ALA A 156 0.69 2.53 11.32
CA ALA A 156 0.24 3.55 12.26
C ALA A 156 0.86 4.92 11.97
N TRP A 157 2.11 4.95 11.49
CA TRP A 157 2.80 6.18 11.11
C TRP A 157 2.34 6.72 9.75
N PHE A 158 2.28 5.86 8.72
CA PHE A 158 2.02 6.29 7.35
C PHE A 158 0.56 6.63 7.06
N LEU A 159 -0.40 5.85 7.56
CA LEU A 159 -1.82 6.00 7.25
C LEU A 159 -2.38 7.42 7.47
N PRO A 160 -2.13 8.11 8.60
CA PRO A 160 -2.66 9.47 8.82
C PRO A 160 -1.95 10.54 7.98
N ARG A 161 -0.76 10.27 7.45
CA ARG A 161 0.09 11.24 6.73
C ARG A 161 -0.07 11.18 5.22
N PHE A 162 -0.41 10.00 4.69
CA PHE A 162 -0.39 9.77 3.25
C PHE A 162 -1.35 10.66 2.44
N ARG A 163 -2.49 11.07 3.03
CA ARG A 163 -3.44 11.95 2.35
C ARG A 163 -2.80 13.27 1.94
N GLU A 164 -2.04 13.89 2.84
CA GLU A 164 -1.42 15.19 2.56
C GLU A 164 -0.46 15.10 1.38
N LEU A 165 0.35 14.05 1.33
CA LEU A 165 1.27 13.85 0.21
C LEU A 165 0.55 13.49 -1.09
N LEU A 166 -0.51 12.68 -1.02
CA LEU A 166 -1.34 12.32 -2.18
C LEU A 166 -1.99 13.55 -2.82
N GLU A 167 -2.40 14.54 -2.03
CA GLU A 167 -3.05 15.76 -2.51
C GLU A 167 -2.03 16.87 -2.80
N ASN A 168 -0.92 16.93 -2.06
CA ASN A 168 0.14 17.93 -2.17
C ASN A 168 1.54 17.28 -2.09
N PRO A 169 2.11 16.85 -3.23
CA PRO A 169 3.43 16.24 -3.26
C PRO A 169 4.55 17.11 -2.68
N GLU A 170 4.40 18.43 -2.69
CA GLU A 170 5.45 19.33 -2.19
C GLU A 170 5.53 19.35 -0.65
N ALA A 171 4.54 18.78 0.06
CA ALA A 171 4.49 18.75 1.53
C ALA A 171 5.70 18.06 2.17
N ASP A 172 6.31 17.09 1.47
CA ASP A 172 7.50 16.38 1.95
C ASP A 172 8.49 16.09 0.81
N ARG A 173 8.81 17.15 0.07
CA ARG A 173 9.77 17.08 -1.04
C ARG A 173 11.13 16.55 -0.63
N ALA A 174 11.60 16.94 0.55
CA ALA A 174 12.90 16.53 1.06
C ALA A 174 13.05 15.00 1.13
N ALA A 175 11.98 14.28 1.51
CA ALA A 175 12.00 12.82 1.58
C ALA A 175 12.02 12.15 0.20
N TRP A 176 11.19 12.57 -0.76
CA TRP A 176 11.07 11.86 -2.05
C TRP A 176 12.04 12.32 -3.14
N GLU A 177 12.48 13.57 -3.12
CA GLU A 177 13.29 14.16 -4.21
C GLU A 177 14.59 13.41 -4.50
N PRO A 178 15.37 12.95 -3.49
CA PRO A 178 16.60 12.21 -3.75
C PRO A 178 16.36 10.91 -4.53
N GLY A 179 15.29 10.18 -4.18
CA GLY A 179 14.89 8.94 -4.86
C GLY A 179 14.40 9.21 -6.28
N TYR A 180 13.51 10.19 -6.42
CA TYR A 180 12.95 10.61 -7.70
C TYR A 180 14.05 11.03 -8.69
N ALA A 181 14.97 11.91 -8.27
CA ALA A 181 16.06 12.40 -9.10
C ALA A 181 16.99 11.27 -9.56
N ARG A 182 17.25 10.28 -8.69
CA ARG A 182 18.04 9.09 -9.04
C ARG A 182 17.37 8.26 -10.13
N VAL A 183 16.06 7.99 -10.01
CA VAL A 183 15.31 7.22 -11.01
C VAL A 183 15.24 7.97 -12.34
N ARG A 184 15.01 9.28 -12.33
CA ARG A 184 14.99 10.12 -13.54
C ARG A 184 16.33 10.12 -14.28
N ARG A 185 17.45 10.24 -13.55
CA ARG A 185 18.80 10.15 -14.14
C ARG A 185 19.04 8.78 -14.76
N ALA A 186 18.67 7.70 -14.07
CA ALA A 186 18.84 6.35 -14.60
C ALA A 186 17.99 6.11 -15.87
N ALA A 187 16.73 6.55 -15.88
CA ALA A 187 15.86 6.41 -17.04
C ALA A 187 16.36 7.21 -18.26
N ALA A 188 16.96 8.38 -18.06
CA ALA A 188 17.56 9.17 -19.13
C ALA A 188 18.81 8.51 -19.74
N ALA A 189 19.57 7.73 -18.96
CA ALA A 189 20.77 7.03 -19.42
C ALA A 189 20.46 5.75 -20.23
N LEU A 190 19.22 5.28 -20.22
CA LEU A 190 18.75 4.10 -20.97
C LEU A 190 18.09 4.46 -22.31
N ARG A 191 18.03 5.76 -22.66
CA ARG A 191 17.52 6.27 -23.94
C ARG A 191 18.68 6.67 -24.85
#